data_AF-A0A146KAQ1-F1
#
_entry.id   AF-A0A146KAQ1-F1
#
_cell.length_a   1.000
_cell.length_b   1.000
_cell.length_c   1.000
_cell.angle_alpha   90.00
_cell.angle_beta   90.00
_cell.angle_gamma   90.00
#
_symmetry.space_group_name_H-M   'P 1'
#
loop_
_entity.id
_entity.type
_entity.pdbx_description
1 polymer ?
#
loop_
_entity_poly.entity_id
_entity_poly.type
_entity_poly.pdbx_seq_one_letter_code
_entity_poly.pdbx_strand_id
1 'polypeptide(L)'
;LNQQQIIDLNRNYYIQTKQSLLNQILQECRDKSLNNLFKQILQPKYDYISQQINSVLVGQQQVDQKILQIALLLFCVEPELCNLVLVAYQLRYGNNLENELSKLQIAQNKFSIEFLKQWLNRTNQPNTNDPKKIAVQINFETTQLNTNDQFFIDLFILSGADLFNQINQEYELLYKESILERLKGEFN
;
A
#
# COMPACT_ATOMS: atom_id res chain seq x y z
N LEU A 1 -19.31 -11.58 -16.37
CA LEU A 1 -19.54 -10.74 -15.18
C LEU A 1 -18.53 -9.60 -15.21
N ASN A 2 -18.94 -8.37 -14.97
CA ASN A 2 -17.97 -7.29 -14.74
C ASN A 2 -17.34 -7.43 -13.33
N GLN A 3 -16.27 -6.69 -13.04
CA GLN A 3 -15.57 -6.82 -11.76
C GLN A 3 -16.47 -6.51 -10.55
N GLN A 4 -17.34 -5.51 -10.66
CA GLN A 4 -18.27 -5.16 -9.59
C GLN A 4 -19.23 -6.32 -9.27
N GLN A 5 -19.78 -6.96 -10.29
CA GLN A 5 -20.65 -8.13 -10.13
C GLN A 5 -19.91 -9.32 -9.49
N ILE A 6 -18.61 -9.49 -9.78
CA ILE A 6 -17.78 -10.54 -9.17
C ILE A 6 -17.53 -10.24 -7.69
N ILE A 7 -17.28 -8.97 -7.34
CA ILE A 7 -17.14 -8.53 -5.94
C ILE A 7 -18.44 -8.76 -5.18
N ASP A 8 -19.57 -8.32 -5.74
CA ASP A 8 -20.88 -8.47 -5.11
C ASP A 8 -21.27 -9.93 -4.94
N LEU A 9 -20.96 -10.78 -5.93
CA LEU A 9 -21.17 -12.24 -5.86
C LEU A 9 -20.34 -12.85 -4.72
N ASN A 10 -19.04 -12.57 -4.67
CA ASN A 10 -18.15 -13.07 -3.61
C ASN A 10 -18.60 -12.59 -2.22
N ARG A 11 -18.98 -11.31 -2.10
CA ARG A 11 -19.48 -10.70 -0.87
C ARG A 11 -20.77 -11.37 -0.41
N ASN A 12 -21.77 -11.49 -1.28
CA ASN A 12 -23.07 -12.09 -0.94
C ASN A 12 -22.92 -13.55 -0.55
N TYR A 13 -22.09 -14.31 -1.27
CA TYR A 13 -21.79 -15.70 -0.93
C TYR A 13 -21.16 -15.81 0.46
N TYR A 14 -20.16 -14.97 0.78
CA TYR A 14 -19.53 -14.96 2.10
C TYR A 14 -20.51 -14.56 3.21
N ILE A 15 -21.36 -13.56 2.98
CA ILE A 15 -22.37 -13.13 3.97
C ILE A 15 -23.27 -14.31 4.35
N GLN A 16 -23.69 -15.11 3.36
CA GLN A 16 -24.59 -16.25 3.54
C GLN A 16 -23.92 -17.49 4.13
N THR A 17 -22.73 -17.85 3.63
CA THR A 17 -22.10 -19.15 3.94
C THR A 17 -20.98 -19.06 4.97
N LYS A 18 -20.48 -17.85 5.24
CA LYS A 18 -19.22 -17.60 5.97
C LYS A 18 -18.01 -18.28 5.34
N GLN A 19 -18.09 -18.66 4.06
CA GLN A 19 -17.02 -19.32 3.32
C GLN A 19 -16.66 -18.51 2.07
N SER A 20 -15.42 -18.64 1.60
CA SER A 20 -14.97 -18.00 0.36
C SER A 20 -15.48 -18.79 -0.85
N LEU A 21 -16.22 -18.11 -1.74
CA LEU A 21 -16.72 -18.70 -2.99
C LEU A 21 -15.59 -19.30 -3.83
N LEU A 22 -14.49 -18.56 -3.97
CA LEU A 22 -13.31 -19.07 -4.68
C LEU A 22 -12.78 -20.34 -4.03
N ASN A 23 -12.59 -20.37 -2.71
CA ASN A 23 -12.05 -21.55 -2.04
C ASN A 23 -12.98 -22.76 -2.21
N GLN A 24 -14.30 -22.56 -2.16
CA GLN A 24 -15.26 -23.64 -2.42
C GLN A 24 -15.12 -24.17 -3.84
N ILE A 25 -15.05 -23.28 -4.84
CA ILE A 25 -14.88 -23.67 -6.25
C ILE A 25 -13.56 -24.42 -6.46
N LEU A 26 -12.47 -23.96 -5.83
CA LEU A 26 -11.15 -24.60 -5.94
C LEU A 26 -11.08 -25.98 -5.27
N GLN A 27 -11.89 -26.22 -4.22
CA GLN A 27 -11.98 -27.54 -3.59
C GLN A 27 -12.76 -28.54 -4.45
N GLU A 28 -13.78 -28.07 -5.14
CA GLU A 28 -14.64 -28.89 -6.02
C GLU A 28 -14.00 -29.12 -7.40
N CYS A 29 -13.22 -28.16 -7.90
CA CYS A 29 -12.65 -28.20 -9.23
C CYS A 29 -11.31 -28.98 -9.25
N ARG A 30 -11.33 -30.16 -9.89
CA ARG A 30 -10.14 -31.04 -10.00
C ARG A 30 -9.20 -30.66 -11.14
N ASP A 31 -9.66 -29.84 -12.08
CA ASP A 31 -8.88 -29.42 -13.24
C ASP A 31 -7.99 -28.22 -12.89
N LYS A 32 -6.67 -28.35 -13.08
CA LYS A 32 -5.69 -27.29 -12.78
C LYS A 32 -5.85 -26.04 -13.65
N SER A 33 -6.19 -26.21 -14.92
CA SER A 33 -6.36 -25.10 -15.86
C SER A 33 -7.61 -24.29 -15.53
N LEU A 34 -8.71 -24.98 -15.22
CA LEU A 34 -9.94 -24.33 -14.74
C LEU A 34 -9.74 -23.68 -13.37
N ASN A 35 -9.00 -24.31 -12.46
CA ASN A 35 -8.63 -23.69 -11.18
C ASN A 35 -7.86 -22.38 -11.37
N ASN A 36 -6.91 -22.34 -12.30
CA ASN A 36 -6.18 -21.12 -12.60
C ASN A 36 -7.09 -20.05 -13.22
N LEU A 37 -8.00 -20.45 -14.11
CA LEU A 37 -8.99 -19.54 -14.69
C LEU A 37 -9.94 -18.98 -13.63
N PHE A 38 -10.45 -19.81 -12.70
CA PHE A 38 -11.30 -19.35 -11.60
C PHE A 38 -10.56 -18.43 -10.64
N LYS A 39 -9.29 -18.68 -10.34
CA LYS A 39 -8.45 -17.72 -9.60
C LYS A 39 -8.37 -16.38 -10.35
N GLN A 40 -8.11 -16.41 -11.65
CA GLN A 40 -8.00 -15.17 -12.43
C GLN A 40 -9.32 -14.38 -12.52
N ILE A 41 -10.45 -15.07 -12.59
CA ILE A 41 -11.77 -14.44 -12.77
C ILE A 41 -12.40 -14.06 -11.44
N LEU A 42 -12.39 -14.95 -10.45
CA LEU A 42 -13.20 -14.83 -9.25
C LEU A 42 -12.42 -14.34 -8.03
N GLN A 43 -11.09 -14.39 -8.06
CA GLN A 43 -10.29 -13.88 -6.95
C GLN A 43 -10.40 -12.36 -6.91
N PRO A 44 -10.96 -11.78 -5.84
CA PRO A 44 -10.93 -10.35 -5.69
C PRO A 44 -9.47 -9.87 -5.62
N LYS A 45 -9.16 -8.76 -6.28
CA LYS A 45 -7.79 -8.21 -6.35
C LYS A 45 -7.14 -8.10 -4.97
N TYR A 46 -7.90 -7.70 -3.95
CA TYR A 46 -7.41 -7.58 -2.57
C TYR A 46 -7.03 -8.93 -1.92
N ASP A 47 -7.70 -10.03 -2.26
CA ASP A 47 -7.35 -11.39 -1.77
C ASP A 47 -6.14 -11.96 -2.51
N TYR A 48 -5.98 -11.65 -3.80
CA TYR A 48 -4.75 -11.98 -4.52
C TYR A 48 -3.55 -11.23 -3.92
N ILE A 49 -3.69 -9.92 -3.71
CA ILE A 49 -2.64 -9.09 -3.13
C ILE A 49 -2.29 -9.55 -1.71
N SER A 50 -3.26 -9.90 -0.86
CA SER A 50 -2.97 -10.41 0.49
C SER A 50 -2.17 -11.73 0.45
N GLN A 51 -2.42 -12.59 -0.55
CA GLN A 51 -1.61 -13.80 -0.77
C GLN A 51 -0.18 -13.48 -1.20
N GLN A 52 -0.01 -12.57 -2.17
CA GLN A 52 1.32 -12.16 -2.62
C GLN A 52 2.14 -11.53 -1.49
N ILE A 53 1.52 -10.67 -0.67
CA ILE A 53 2.15 -10.06 0.50
C ILE A 53 2.62 -11.14 1.48
N ASN A 54 1.77 -12.13 1.80
CA ASN A 54 2.18 -13.22 2.69
C ASN A 54 3.34 -14.03 2.10
N SER A 55 3.32 -14.33 0.80
CA SER A 55 4.41 -15.02 0.11
C SER A 55 5.74 -14.26 0.22
N VAL A 56 5.72 -12.93 0.10
CA VAL A 56 6.89 -12.08 0.32
C VAL A 56 7.35 -12.12 1.78
N LEU A 57 6.42 -12.02 2.73
CA LEU A 57 6.72 -12.03 4.17
C LEU A 57 7.42 -13.33 4.61
N VAL A 58 6.93 -14.48 4.16
CA VAL A 58 7.53 -15.80 4.50
C VAL A 58 8.74 -16.16 3.64
N GLY A 59 8.97 -15.44 2.54
CA GLY A 59 10.09 -15.66 1.63
C GLY A 59 11.46 -15.44 2.31
N GLN A 60 12.52 -15.96 1.69
CA GLN A 60 13.90 -15.86 2.21
C GLN A 60 14.64 -14.59 1.75
N GLN A 61 13.92 -13.62 1.19
CA GLN A 61 14.49 -12.37 0.69
C GLN A 61 15.02 -11.50 1.84
N GLN A 62 15.93 -10.58 1.52
CA GLN A 62 16.37 -9.54 2.46
C GLN A 62 15.20 -8.63 2.85
N VAL A 63 15.24 -8.08 4.07
CA VAL A 63 14.14 -7.28 4.63
C VAL A 63 13.77 -6.11 3.73
N ASP A 64 14.76 -5.37 3.20
CA ASP A 64 14.49 -4.21 2.35
C ASP A 64 13.82 -4.59 1.02
N GLN A 65 14.20 -5.75 0.46
CA GLN A 65 13.53 -6.29 -0.73
C GLN A 65 12.09 -6.70 -0.44
N LYS A 66 11.81 -7.24 0.75
CA LYS A 66 10.43 -7.55 1.17
C LYS A 66 9.60 -6.28 1.27
N ILE A 67 10.12 -5.24 1.92
CA ILE A 67 9.44 -3.96 2.09
C ILE A 67 9.12 -3.35 0.72
N LEU A 68 10.09 -3.31 -0.20
CA LEU A 68 9.88 -2.79 -1.55
C LEU A 68 8.81 -3.59 -2.33
N GLN A 69 8.87 -4.92 -2.29
CA GLN A 69 7.87 -5.75 -2.99
C GLN A 69 6.46 -5.56 -2.41
N ILE A 70 6.34 -5.47 -1.09
CA ILE A 70 5.05 -5.18 -0.43
C ILE A 70 4.56 -3.79 -0.82
N ALA A 71 5.45 -2.78 -0.86
CA ALA A 71 5.11 -1.43 -1.30
C ALA A 71 4.52 -1.42 -2.72
N LEU A 72 5.21 -2.06 -3.68
CA LEU A 72 4.75 -2.17 -5.06
C LEU A 72 3.38 -2.85 -5.17
N LEU A 73 3.17 -3.94 -4.43
CA LEU A 73 1.88 -4.62 -4.39
C LEU A 73 0.77 -3.70 -3.87
N LEU A 74 1.04 -2.89 -2.85
CA LEU A 74 0.08 -1.98 -2.23
C LEU A 74 -0.17 -0.70 -3.05
N PHE A 75 0.82 -0.21 -3.80
CA PHE A 75 0.65 0.95 -4.69
C PHE A 75 -0.20 0.63 -5.92
N CYS A 76 -0.27 -0.64 -6.32
CA CYS A 76 -1.17 -1.10 -7.37
C CYS A 76 -2.63 -1.26 -6.90
N VAL A 77 -2.92 -1.08 -5.61
CA VAL A 77 -4.27 -1.18 -5.04
C VAL A 77 -4.89 0.21 -4.95
N GLU A 78 -6.11 0.33 -5.46
CA GLU A 78 -6.91 1.55 -5.31
C GLU A 78 -7.04 1.88 -3.81
N PRO A 79 -6.87 3.16 -3.40
CA PRO A 79 -6.90 3.57 -1.99
C PRO A 79 -8.09 2.98 -1.21
N GLU A 80 -9.28 2.99 -1.83
CA GLU A 80 -10.54 2.53 -1.25
C GLU A 80 -10.54 1.02 -0.96
N LEU A 81 -9.67 0.26 -1.62
CA LEU A 81 -9.56 -1.20 -1.51
C LEU A 81 -8.41 -1.63 -0.58
N CYS A 82 -7.55 -0.73 -0.10
CA CYS A 82 -6.45 -1.06 0.82
C CYS A 82 -6.95 -1.69 2.13
N ASN A 83 -8.04 -1.17 2.69
CA ASN A 83 -8.68 -1.76 3.88
C ASN A 83 -9.15 -3.21 3.65
N LEU A 84 -9.58 -3.55 2.43
CA LEU A 84 -9.99 -4.92 2.11
C LEU A 84 -8.79 -5.88 2.04
N VAL A 85 -7.60 -5.39 1.70
CA VAL A 85 -6.36 -6.18 1.78
C VAL A 85 -6.05 -6.56 3.23
N LEU A 86 -6.17 -5.61 4.16
CA LEU A 86 -5.98 -5.84 5.60
C LEU A 86 -6.94 -6.92 6.12
N VAL A 87 -8.24 -6.74 5.84
CA VAL A 87 -9.29 -7.69 6.27
C VAL A 87 -9.06 -9.07 5.66
N ALA A 88 -8.75 -9.15 4.37
CA ALA A 88 -8.50 -10.43 3.70
C ALA A 88 -7.26 -11.14 4.26
N TYR A 89 -6.20 -10.41 4.56
CA TYR A 89 -5.00 -10.96 5.18
C TYR A 89 -5.32 -11.54 6.56
N GLN A 90 -6.01 -10.77 7.42
CA GLN A 90 -6.38 -11.20 8.76
C GLN A 90 -7.29 -12.43 8.77
N LEU A 91 -8.32 -12.44 7.92
CA LEU A 91 -9.23 -13.59 7.81
C LEU A 91 -8.50 -14.86 7.34
N ARG A 92 -7.49 -14.73 6.49
CA ARG A 92 -6.79 -15.87 5.88
C ARG A 92 -5.69 -16.44 6.77
N TYR A 93 -4.91 -15.57 7.42
CA TYR A 93 -3.71 -15.98 8.16
C TYR A 93 -3.87 -15.89 9.68
N GLY A 94 -5.00 -15.39 10.17
CA GLY A 94 -5.26 -15.22 11.59
C GLY A 94 -4.45 -14.10 12.26
N ASN A 95 -3.59 -13.41 11.50
CA ASN A 95 -2.70 -12.36 11.99
C ASN A 95 -3.02 -11.01 11.31
N ASN A 96 -2.79 -9.91 12.02
CA ASN A 96 -2.90 -8.57 11.45
C ASN A 96 -1.65 -8.27 10.58
N LEU A 97 -1.85 -7.79 9.34
CA LEU A 97 -0.77 -7.45 8.42
C LEU A 97 0.17 -6.37 8.96
N GLU A 98 -0.34 -5.35 9.64
CA GLU A 98 0.44 -4.29 10.28
C GLU A 98 1.36 -4.85 11.38
N ASN A 99 0.89 -5.86 12.11
CA ASN A 99 1.72 -6.57 13.09
C ASN A 99 2.84 -7.34 12.40
N GLU A 100 2.57 -8.00 11.27
CA GLU A 100 3.61 -8.66 10.48
C GLU A 100 4.63 -7.67 9.91
N LEU A 101 4.17 -6.51 9.42
CA LEU A 101 5.06 -5.42 8.99
C LEU A 101 5.93 -4.90 10.14
N SER A 102 5.36 -4.79 11.34
CA SER A 102 6.10 -4.36 12.53
C SER A 102 7.23 -5.33 12.89
N LYS A 103 7.11 -6.63 12.57
CA LYS A 103 8.20 -7.60 12.79
C LYS A 103 9.38 -7.41 11.85
N LEU A 104 9.20 -6.74 10.72
CA LEU A 104 10.28 -6.38 9.80
C LEU A 104 11.00 -5.08 10.21
N GLN A 105 10.44 -4.36 11.17
CA GLN A 105 10.90 -3.04 11.56
C GLN A 105 12.21 -3.12 12.34
N ILE A 106 13.23 -2.49 11.77
CA ILE A 106 14.52 -2.20 12.40
C ILE A 106 14.79 -0.70 12.27
N ALA A 107 15.79 -0.19 12.99
CA ALA A 107 16.07 1.26 12.99
C ALA A 107 16.25 1.83 11.58
N GLN A 108 16.88 1.07 10.68
CA GLN A 108 17.21 1.49 9.31
C GLN A 108 16.00 1.62 8.39
N ASN A 109 14.91 0.89 8.63
CA ASN A 109 13.76 0.85 7.72
C ASN A 109 12.46 1.36 8.37
N LYS A 110 12.59 2.02 9.53
CA LYS A 110 11.47 2.54 10.32
C LYS A 110 10.55 3.43 9.48
N PHE A 111 11.12 4.38 8.73
CA PHE A 111 10.36 5.28 7.86
C PHE A 111 9.49 4.47 6.88
N SER A 112 10.09 3.54 6.14
CA SER A 112 9.41 2.74 5.13
C SER A 112 8.29 1.87 5.71
N ILE A 113 8.50 1.26 6.88
CA ILE A 113 7.46 0.45 7.55
C ILE A 113 6.31 1.33 8.03
N GLU A 114 6.58 2.47 8.66
CA GLU A 114 5.53 3.39 9.12
C GLU A 114 4.76 3.99 7.94
N PHE A 115 5.46 4.34 6.86
CA PHE A 115 4.84 4.77 5.61
C PHE A 115 3.86 3.71 5.07
N LEU A 116 4.26 2.44 4.99
CA LEU A 116 3.38 1.36 4.52
C LEU A 116 2.16 1.14 5.41
N LYS A 117 2.33 1.21 6.73
CA LYS A 117 1.21 1.11 7.69
C LYS A 117 0.22 2.25 7.50
N GLN A 118 0.70 3.49 7.38
CA GLN A 118 -0.19 4.63 7.16
C GLN A 118 -0.83 4.58 5.76
N TRP A 119 -0.09 4.15 4.74
CA TRP A 119 -0.60 3.96 3.39
C TRP A 119 -1.77 2.97 3.35
N LEU A 120 -1.71 1.89 4.14
CA LEU A 120 -2.77 0.88 4.25
C LEU A 120 -4.06 1.44 4.87
N ASN A 121 -3.92 2.39 5.80
CA ASN A 121 -5.03 3.02 6.52
C ASN A 121 -5.49 4.33 5.90
N ARG A 122 -4.91 4.75 4.76
CA ARG A 122 -5.18 6.07 4.21
C ARG A 122 -6.66 6.21 3.90
N THR A 123 -7.27 7.22 4.50
CA THR A 123 -8.52 7.78 3.99
C THR A 123 -8.09 9.01 3.20
N ASN A 124 -8.42 9.07 1.90
CA ASN A 124 -8.07 10.22 1.07
C ASN A 124 -8.67 11.47 1.74
N GLN A 125 -7.83 12.24 2.43
CA GLN A 125 -8.18 13.55 2.94
C GLN A 125 -7.26 14.55 2.27
N PRO A 126 -7.79 15.45 1.43
CA PRO A 126 -6.98 16.52 0.89
C PRO A 126 -6.56 17.42 2.06
N ASN A 127 -5.27 17.39 2.40
CA ASN A 127 -4.74 18.22 3.48
C ASN A 127 -4.05 19.45 2.88
N THR A 128 -4.65 20.63 3.12
CA THR A 128 -4.18 22.00 2.85
C THR A 128 -3.73 22.38 1.41
N ASN A 129 -4.28 23.49 0.91
CA ASN A 129 -4.26 23.89 -0.51
C ASN A 129 -3.12 24.86 -0.92
N ASP A 130 -1.97 24.88 -0.23
CA ASP A 130 -0.90 25.86 -0.53
C ASP A 130 0.43 25.17 -0.91
N PRO A 131 0.62 24.84 -2.20
CA PRO A 131 1.81 24.14 -2.69
C PRO A 131 3.13 24.83 -2.33
N LYS A 132 3.13 26.18 -2.34
CA LYS A 132 4.33 26.98 -2.09
C LYS A 132 4.77 26.90 -0.64
N LYS A 133 3.83 26.97 0.31
CA LYS A 133 4.15 26.80 1.75
C LYS A 133 4.70 25.41 2.03
N ILE A 134 4.12 24.39 1.41
CA ILE A 134 4.59 23.01 1.56
C ILE A 134 6.00 22.87 0.98
N ALA A 135 6.29 23.45 -0.19
CA ALA A 135 7.64 23.44 -0.76
C ALA A 135 8.68 24.08 0.17
N VAL A 136 8.34 25.22 0.81
CA VAL A 136 9.21 25.85 1.81
C VAL A 136 9.41 24.95 3.03
N GLN A 137 8.34 24.29 3.49
CA GLN A 137 8.41 23.35 4.62
C GLN A 137 9.30 22.14 4.29
N ILE A 138 9.18 21.56 3.09
CA ILE A 138 10.06 20.45 2.64
C ILE A 138 11.53 20.88 2.74
N ASN A 139 11.86 22.07 2.25
CA ASN A 139 13.24 22.55 2.33
C ASN A 139 13.68 22.76 3.78
N PHE A 140 12.82 23.32 4.63
CA PHE A 140 13.12 23.47 6.05
C PHE A 140 13.41 22.12 6.71
N GLU A 141 12.53 21.12 6.56
CA GLU A 141 12.66 19.79 7.18
C GLU A 141 13.89 19.01 6.70
N THR A 142 14.27 19.17 5.43
CA THR A 142 15.48 18.54 4.86
C THR A 142 16.77 19.30 5.17
N THR A 143 16.72 20.43 5.88
CA THR A 143 17.93 21.16 6.34
C THR A 143 18.16 21.01 7.84
N GLN A 144 17.20 20.41 8.55
CA GLN A 144 17.35 20.10 9.98
C GLN A 144 18.29 18.91 10.18
N LEU A 145 18.93 18.85 11.36
CA LEU A 145 19.76 17.71 11.76
C LEU A 145 18.98 16.39 11.87
N ASN A 146 17.66 16.47 12.09
CA ASN A 146 16.77 15.33 12.14
C ASN A 146 15.59 15.59 11.20
N THR A 147 15.43 14.74 10.21
CA THR A 147 14.29 14.76 9.29
C THR A 147 13.00 14.41 10.04
N ASN A 148 11.95 15.21 9.84
CA ASN A 148 10.63 14.91 10.39
C ASN A 148 9.91 13.87 9.53
N ASP A 149 10.15 12.59 9.82
CA ASP A 149 9.56 11.45 9.10
C ASP A 149 8.04 11.57 8.93
N GLN A 150 7.32 11.99 9.98
CA GLN A 150 5.86 12.08 9.94
C GLN A 150 5.37 13.12 8.94
N PHE A 151 6.06 14.26 8.83
CA PHE A 151 5.73 15.27 7.83
C PHE A 151 5.80 14.71 6.40
N PHE A 152 6.85 13.93 6.09
CA PHE A 152 7.00 13.32 4.76
C PHE A 152 5.99 12.21 4.51
N ILE A 153 5.69 11.39 5.52
CA ILE A 153 4.65 10.37 5.41
C ILE A 153 3.29 11.02 5.11
N ASP A 154 2.92 12.05 5.85
CA ASP A 154 1.67 12.81 5.63
C ASP A 154 1.66 13.45 4.25
N LEU A 155 2.77 14.08 3.85
CA LEU A 155 2.92 14.68 2.52
C LEU A 155 2.63 13.66 1.42
N PHE A 156 3.26 12.48 1.45
CA PHE A 156 3.13 11.48 0.39
C PHE A 156 1.78 10.74 0.39
N ILE A 157 1.15 10.60 1.56
CA ILE A 157 -0.14 9.91 1.68
C ILE A 157 -1.31 10.83 1.36
N LEU A 158 -1.25 12.09 1.81
CA LEU A 158 -2.37 13.03 1.76
C LEU A 158 -2.31 13.94 0.54
N SER A 159 -1.11 14.17 -0.03
CA SER A 159 -1.00 14.88 -1.30
C SER A 159 -1.39 13.94 -2.42
N GLY A 160 -2.60 14.11 -2.95
CA GLY A 160 -2.95 13.51 -4.25
C GLY A 160 -1.93 13.91 -5.32
N ALA A 161 -1.84 13.12 -6.41
CA ALA A 161 -0.83 13.30 -7.44
C ALA A 161 -0.76 14.74 -8.00
N ASP A 162 -1.92 15.37 -8.22
CA ASP A 162 -1.99 16.74 -8.74
C ASP A 162 -1.39 17.77 -7.79
N LEU A 163 -1.70 17.67 -6.49
CA LEU A 163 -1.16 18.57 -5.47
C LEU A 163 0.35 18.36 -5.32
N PHE A 164 0.80 17.10 -5.31
CA PHE A 164 2.22 16.79 -5.22
C PHE A 164 3.01 17.36 -6.41
N ASN A 165 2.45 17.28 -7.62
CA ASN A 165 3.06 17.89 -8.81
C ASN A 165 3.19 19.41 -8.70
N GLN A 166 2.16 20.09 -8.17
CA GLN A 166 2.22 21.54 -7.92
C GLN A 166 3.28 21.89 -6.87
N ILE A 167 3.38 21.09 -5.79
CA ILE A 167 4.39 21.27 -4.76
C ILE A 167 5.80 21.12 -5.35
N ASN A 168 6.02 20.10 -6.18
CA ASN A 168 7.32 19.91 -6.85
C ASN A 168 7.67 21.06 -7.80
N GLN A 169 6.70 21.60 -8.54
CA GLN A 169 6.91 22.77 -9.40
C GLN A 169 7.31 24.01 -8.59
N GLU A 170 6.61 24.31 -7.49
CA GLU A 170 6.97 25.42 -6.61
C GLU A 170 8.35 25.22 -5.98
N TYR A 171 8.69 23.97 -5.60
CA TYR A 171 9.99 23.63 -5.05
C TYR A 171 11.13 23.89 -6.05
N GLU A 172 10.99 23.41 -7.30
CA GLU A 172 11.97 23.65 -8.37
C GLU A 172 12.13 25.14 -8.69
N LEU A 173 11.04 25.91 -8.67
CA LEU A 173 11.08 27.35 -8.89
C LEU A 173 11.91 28.07 -7.80
N LEU A 174 11.73 27.68 -6.54
CA LEU A 174 12.38 28.28 -5.37
C LEU A 174 13.83 27.85 -5.20
N TYR A 175 14.13 26.56 -5.36
CA TYR A 175 15.40 25.95 -4.93
C TYR A 175 16.27 25.45 -6.08
N LYS A 176 15.77 25.49 -7.32
CA LYS A 176 16.50 25.06 -8.54
C LYS A 176 16.95 23.59 -8.52
N GLU A 177 16.29 22.76 -7.72
CA GLU A 177 16.44 21.31 -7.67
C GLU A 177 15.07 20.66 -7.46
N SER A 178 14.91 19.38 -7.82
CA SER A 178 13.67 18.65 -7.58
C SER A 178 13.57 18.12 -6.15
N ILE A 179 12.34 17.87 -5.67
CA ILE A 179 12.13 17.24 -4.35
C ILE A 179 12.81 15.87 -4.31
N LEU A 180 12.76 15.10 -5.41
CA LEU A 180 13.41 13.79 -5.48
C LEU A 180 14.92 13.87 -5.28
N GLU A 181 15.58 14.86 -5.89
CA GLU A 181 17.02 15.06 -5.74
C GLU A 181 17.38 15.45 -4.30
N ARG A 182 16.60 16.35 -3.70
CA ARG A 182 16.75 16.74 -2.30
C ARG A 182 16.66 15.53 -1.37
N LEU A 183 15.65 14.69 -1.56
CA LEU A 183 15.35 13.59 -0.64
C LEU A 183 16.30 12.39 -0.76
N LYS A 184 16.98 12.21 -1.90
CA LYS A 184 18.03 11.19 -2.05
C LYS A 184 19.20 11.36 -1.06
N GLY A 185 19.44 12.57 -0.58
CA GLY A 185 20.47 12.85 0.43
C GLY A 185 20.00 12.58 1.87
N GLU A 186 18.69 12.52 2.10
CA GLU A 186 18.07 12.46 3.43
C GLU A 186 17.65 11.04 3.81
N PHE A 187 17.13 10.27 2.85
CA PHE A 187 16.68 8.89 3.05
C PHE A 187 17.62 7.93 2.30
N ASN A 188 18.40 7.14 3.05
CA ASN A 188 19.25 6.07 2.52
C ASN A 188 18.54 4.71 2.55
#